data_AF-A0A7S2DAE5-F1
#
_entry.id   AF-A0A7S2DAE5-F1
#
_cell.length_a   1.000
_cell.length_b   1.000
_cell.length_c   1.000
_cell.angle_alpha   90.00
_cell.angle_beta   90.00
_cell.angle_gamma   90.00
#
_symmetry.space_group_name_H-M   'P 1'
#
loop_
_entity.id
_entity.type
_entity.pdbx_description
1 polymer ?
#
loop_
_entity_poly.entity_id
_entity_poly.type
_entity_poly.pdbx_seq_one_letter_code
_entity_poly.pdbx_strand_id
1 'polypeptide(L)'
;SGGLRGEPVATECLHRFCKDCIERCQRQSQKQCPSCRKPIATRRSLRPDRNMALLIAKLYPDLVEFEAEEDKQMEEANRQFAERHLQNLMMQVERRQQQQ
;
A
#
# COMPACT_ATOMS: atom_id res chain seq x y z
N SER A 1 15.54 -1.06 -9.07
CA SER A 1 15.32 -1.91 -7.89
C SER A 1 14.46 -1.14 -6.91
N GLY A 2 13.25 -1.64 -6.63
CA GLY A 2 12.37 -1.10 -5.60
C GLY A 2 11.69 -2.27 -4.91
N GLY A 3 11.65 -2.23 -3.58
CA GLY A 3 10.94 -3.20 -2.74
C GLY A 3 10.97 -2.81 -1.25
N LEU A 4 10.07 -3.43 -0.48
CA LEU A 4 9.19 -2.87 0.56
C LEU A 4 8.42 -1.62 0.07
N ARG A 5 7.91 -1.85 -1.14
CA ARG A 5 6.92 -1.15 -1.98
C ARG A 5 7.19 0.31 -2.33
N GLY A 6 8.47 0.62 -2.51
CA GLY A 6 8.92 1.74 -3.36
C GLY A 6 10.23 2.34 -2.90
N GLU A 7 10.74 3.29 -3.67
CA GLU A 7 11.87 4.13 -3.23
C GLU A 7 11.43 4.89 -1.96
N PRO A 8 12.09 4.69 -0.79
CA PRO A 8 11.73 5.42 0.41
C PRO A 8 12.12 6.88 0.24
N VAL A 9 11.23 7.77 0.64
CA VAL A 9 11.46 9.21 0.66
C VAL A 9 11.15 9.77 2.03
N ALA A 10 11.94 10.75 2.46
CA ALA A 10 11.74 11.48 3.70
C ALA A 10 11.21 12.89 3.39
N THR A 11 10.30 13.36 4.25
CA THR A 11 9.86 14.76 4.29
C THR A 11 10.79 15.59 5.18
N GLU A 12 10.69 16.92 5.12
CA GLU A 12 11.43 17.83 6.03
C GLU A 12 11.06 17.61 7.51
N CYS A 13 9.88 17.05 7.79
CA CYS A 13 9.48 16.65 9.13
C CYS A 13 9.93 15.23 9.51
N LEU A 14 10.86 14.64 8.74
CA LEU A 14 11.51 13.34 8.97
C LEU A 14 10.57 12.13 8.96
N HIS A 15 9.35 12.27 8.46
CA HIS A 15 8.47 11.13 8.21
C HIS A 15 8.83 10.49 6.87
N ARG A 16 8.80 9.16 6.83
CA ARG A 16 9.14 8.37 5.64
C ARG A 16 7.92 7.73 5.02
N PHE A 17 7.92 7.69 3.70
CA PHE A 17 6.88 7.05 2.89
C PHE A 17 7.51 6.42 1.67
N CYS A 18 6.79 5.53 0.99
CA CYS A 18 7.12 5.18 -0.38
C CYS A 18 6.89 6.40 -1.30
N LYS A 19 7.77 6.62 -2.29
CA LYS A 19 7.67 7.74 -3.23
C LYS A 19 6.29 7.86 -3.86
N ASP A 20 5.78 6.76 -4.43
CA ASP A 20 4.49 6.76 -5.11
C ASP A 20 3.32 7.08 -4.17
N CYS A 21 3.43 6.66 -2.91
CA CYS A 21 2.46 6.89 -1.85
C CYS A 21 2.36 8.39 -1.54
N ILE A 22 3.48 9.03 -1.19
CA ILE A 22 3.46 10.44 -0.82
C ILE A 22 3.13 11.35 -2.02
N GLU A 23 3.56 10.97 -3.22
CA GLU A 23 3.22 11.70 -4.42
C GLU A 23 1.73 11.60 -4.77
N ARG A 24 1.11 10.44 -4.56
CA ARG A 24 -0.34 10.25 -4.71
C ARG A 24 -1.11 11.12 -3.73
N CYS A 25 -0.71 11.13 -2.45
CA CYS A 25 -1.31 12.00 -1.43
C CYS A 25 -1.19 13.49 -1.81
N GLN A 26 -0.03 13.92 -2.30
CA GLN A 26 0.19 15.30 -2.73
C GLN A 26 -0.62 15.71 -3.97
N ARG A 27 -0.95 14.76 -4.86
CA ARG A 27 -1.81 15.00 -6.03
C ARG A 27 -3.27 15.19 -5.63
N GLN A 28 -3.75 14.47 -4.62
CA GLN A 28 -5.11 14.57 -4.08
C GLN A 28 -5.34 15.83 -3.21
N SER A 29 -4.55 16.89 -3.43
CA SER A 29 -4.60 18.21 -2.76
C SER A 29 -4.25 18.25 -1.27
N GLN A 30 -3.75 17.17 -0.68
CA GLN A 30 -3.23 17.20 0.69
C GLN A 30 -1.74 17.60 0.68
N LYS A 31 -1.44 18.91 0.59
CA LYS A 31 -0.08 19.49 0.66
C LYS A 31 0.50 19.46 2.08
N GLN A 32 0.31 18.34 2.77
CA GLN A 32 0.70 18.14 4.16
C GLN A 32 1.24 16.74 4.36
N CYS A 33 2.09 16.56 5.36
CA CYS A 33 2.56 15.25 5.78
C CYS A 33 1.38 14.35 6.21
N PRO A 34 1.21 13.14 5.66
CA PRO A 34 0.16 12.22 6.08
C PRO A 34 0.19 11.86 7.57
N SER A 35 1.39 11.82 8.17
CA SER A 35 1.56 11.43 9.59
C SER A 35 1.32 12.58 10.56
N CYS A 36 1.87 13.77 10.28
CA CYS A 36 1.91 14.87 11.26
C CYS A 36 1.27 16.18 10.77
N ARG A 37 0.69 16.19 9.56
CA ARG A 37 -0.01 17.33 8.93
C ARG A 37 0.81 18.61 8.76
N LYS A 38 2.12 18.59 9.01
CA LYS A 38 3.01 19.72 8.68
C LYS A 38 2.95 20.00 7.17
N PRO A 39 2.88 21.27 6.73
CA PRO A 39 2.84 21.60 5.31
C PRO A 39 4.05 21.03 4.57
N ILE A 40 3.82 20.55 3.35
CA ILE A 40 4.89 20.19 2.41
C ILE A 40 4.85 21.22 1.29
N ALA A 41 5.77 22.18 1.34
CA ALA A 41 5.74 23.35 0.47
C ALA A 41 5.84 22.99 -1.02
N THR A 42 6.70 22.02 -1.38
CA THR A 42 6.89 21.62 -2.77
C THR A 42 7.14 20.13 -2.92
N ARG A 43 6.94 19.60 -4.13
CA ARG A 43 7.35 18.23 -4.49
C ARG A 43 8.87 18.02 -4.38
N ARG A 44 9.68 19.10 -4.50
CA ARG A 44 11.14 19.07 -4.29
C ARG A 44 11.56 18.88 -2.82
N SER A 45 10.63 19.06 -1.88
CA SER A 45 10.86 18.77 -0.45
C SER A 45 10.85 17.26 -0.15
N LEU A 46 10.44 16.41 -1.11
CA LEU A 46 10.52 14.96 -0.99
C LEU A 46 11.91 14.50 -1.43
N ARG A 47 12.71 13.97 -0.49
CA ARG A 47 14.08 13.53 -0.76
C ARG A 47 14.17 12.00 -0.68
N PRO A 48 14.78 11.33 -1.67
CA PRO A 48 15.12 9.91 -1.56
C PRO A 48 15.94 9.63 -0.30
N ASP A 49 15.54 8.62 0.48
CA ASP A 49 16.26 8.17 1.66
C ASP A 49 17.11 6.94 1.32
N ARG A 50 18.33 7.19 0.84
CA ARG A 50 19.27 6.13 0.44
C ARG A 50 19.68 5.25 1.63
N ASN A 51 19.76 5.79 2.83
CA ASN A 51 20.16 5.02 4.01
C ASN A 51 19.08 4.00 4.36
N MET A 52 17.81 4.41 4.31
CA MET A 52 16.70 3.49 4.51
C MET A 52 16.64 2.42 3.41
N ALA A 53 16.85 2.80 2.14
CA ALA A 53 16.89 1.83 1.04
C ALA A 53 17.99 0.76 1.25
N LEU A 54 19.18 1.17 1.70
CA LEU A 54 20.29 0.26 2.00
C LEU A 54 19.98 -0.65 3.20
N LEU A 55 19.29 -0.14 4.21
CA LEU A 55 18.88 -0.94 5.36
C LEU A 55 17.88 -2.02 4.95
N ILE A 56 16.87 -1.66 4.16
CA ILE A 56 15.89 -2.61 3.62
C ILE A 56 16.60 -3.71 2.83
N ALA A 57 17.51 -3.36 1.92
CA ALA A 57 18.24 -4.33 1.12
C ALA A 57 19.14 -5.29 1.94
N LYS A 58 19.62 -4.84 3.11
CA LYS A 58 20.39 -5.69 4.02
C LYS A 58 19.51 -6.62 4.85
N LEU A 59 18.36 -6.14 5.29
CA LEU A 59 17.42 -6.91 6.11
C LEU A 59 16.64 -7.94 5.27
N TYR A 60 16.37 -7.60 4.02
CA TYR A 60 15.64 -8.43 3.07
C TYR A 60 16.43 -8.54 1.75
N PRO A 61 17.42 -9.44 1.68
CA PRO A 61 18.21 -9.64 0.46
C PRO A 61 17.39 -10.22 -0.71
N ASP A 62 16.36 -10.99 -0.40
CA ASP A 62 15.41 -11.70 -1.27
C ASP A 62 14.07 -10.96 -1.39
N LEU A 63 14.12 -9.63 -1.31
CA LEU A 63 12.93 -8.78 -1.21
C LEU A 63 11.98 -8.91 -2.38
N VAL A 64 12.49 -9.17 -3.58
CA VAL A 64 11.67 -9.30 -4.79
C VAL A 64 10.83 -10.58 -4.71
N GLU A 65 11.46 -11.69 -4.35
CA GLU A 65 10.82 -12.98 -4.15
C GLU A 65 9.80 -12.90 -3.00
N PHE A 66 10.19 -12.27 -1.89
CA PHE A 66 9.32 -12.04 -0.75
C PHE A 66 8.06 -11.24 -1.14
N GLU A 67 8.22 -10.11 -1.83
CA GLU A 67 7.09 -9.29 -2.26
C GLU A 67 6.18 -10.01 -3.25
N ALA A 68 6.76 -10.77 -4.19
CA ALA A 68 5.99 -11.53 -5.16
C ALA A 68 5.15 -12.64 -4.50
N GLU A 69 5.67 -13.27 -3.45
CA GLU A 69 4.95 -14.27 -2.69
C GLU A 69 3.80 -13.65 -1.87
N GLU A 70 4.06 -12.52 -1.20
CA GLU A 70 3.03 -11.76 -0.49
C GLU A 70 1.91 -11.29 -1.43
N ASP A 71 2.24 -10.84 -2.65
CA ASP A 71 1.24 -10.44 -3.65
C ASP A 71 0.35 -11.61 -4.07
N LYS A 72 0.91 -12.80 -4.31
CA LYS A 72 0.12 -14.00 -4.63
C LYS A 72 -0.83 -14.37 -3.50
N GLN A 73 -0.34 -14.36 -2.26
CA GLN A 73 -1.17 -14.69 -1.09
C GLN A 73 -2.33 -13.70 -0.94
N MET A 74 -2.07 -12.41 -1.15
CA MET A 74 -3.09 -11.37 -1.11
C MET A 74 -4.14 -11.53 -2.21
N GLU A 75 -3.71 -11.83 -3.44
CA GLU A 75 -4.61 -12.10 -4.57
C GLU A 75 -5.50 -13.32 -4.31
N GLU A 76 -4.94 -14.40 -3.76
CA GLU A 76 -5.70 -15.59 -3.39
C GLU A 76 -6.72 -15.29 -2.29
N ALA A 77 -6.31 -14.60 -1.22
CA ALA A 77 -7.21 -14.22 -0.14
C ALA A 77 -8.38 -13.35 -0.64
N ASN A 78 -8.09 -12.39 -1.52
CA ASN A 78 -9.12 -11.54 -2.16
C ASN A 78 -10.11 -12.36 -3.00
N ARG A 79 -9.61 -13.35 -3.76
CA ARG A 79 -10.45 -14.25 -4.55
C ARG A 79 -11.37 -15.08 -3.66
N GLN A 80 -10.81 -15.73 -2.64
CA GLN A 80 -11.58 -16.54 -1.70
C GLN A 80 -12.63 -15.71 -0.94
N PHE A 81 -12.31 -14.45 -0.64
CA PHE A 81 -13.27 -13.52 -0.02
C PHE A 81 -14.42 -13.22 -0.99
N ALA A 82 -14.13 -12.89 -2.25
CA ALA A 82 -15.13 -12.59 -3.26
C ALA A 82 -16.05 -13.80 -3.53
N GLU A 83 -15.49 -15.00 -3.65
CA GLU A 83 -16.25 -16.25 -3.84
C GLU A 83 -17.21 -16.52 -2.67
N ARG A 84 -16.72 -16.43 -1.43
CA ARG A 84 -17.56 -16.58 -0.23
C ARG A 84 -18.65 -15.53 -0.15
N HIS A 85 -18.34 -14.29 -0.53
CA HIS A 85 -19.34 -13.23 -0.55
C HIS A 85 -20.46 -13.53 -1.55
N LEU A 86 -20.10 -13.97 -2.76
CA LEU A 86 -21.09 -14.36 -3.78
C LEU A 86 -21.94 -15.53 -3.33
N GLN A 87 -21.34 -16.59 -2.78
CA GLN A 87 -22.07 -17.74 -2.24
C GLN A 87 -23.07 -17.33 -1.15
N ASN A 88 -22.66 -16.44 -0.24
CA ASN A 88 -23.54 -15.93 0.81
C ASN A 88 -24.72 -15.13 0.24
N LEU A 89 -24.49 -14.29 -0.77
CA LEU A 89 -25.55 -13.55 -1.45
C LEU A 89 -26.53 -14.49 -2.15
N MET A 90 -26.03 -15.53 -2.84
CA MET A 90 -26.86 -16.53 -3.50
C MET A 90 -27.76 -17.26 -2.49
N MET A 91 -27.21 -17.73 -1.37
CA MET A 91 -28.00 -18.35 -0.30
C MET A 91 -29.07 -17.41 0.26
N GLN A 92 -28.80 -16.11 0.37
CA GLN A 92 -29.81 -15.14 0.81
C GLN A 92 -30.94 -14.97 -0.20
N VAL A 93 -30.63 -14.97 -1.50
CA VAL A 93 -31.64 -14.88 -2.56
C VAL A 93 -32.54 -16.12 -2.55
N GLU A 94 -31.95 -17.31 -2.47
CA GLU A 94 -32.70 -18.58 -2.43
C GLU A 94 -33.64 -18.64 -1.21
N ARG A 95 -33.16 -18.22 -0.03
CA ARG A 95 -33.99 -18.15 1.18
C ARG A 95 -35.17 -17.19 1.02
N ARG A 96 -35.00 -16.08 0.30
CA ARG A 96 -36.09 -15.13 0.03
C ARG A 96 -37.11 -15.70 -0.96
N GLN A 97 -36.67 -16.49 -1.95
CA GLN A 97 -37.56 -17.13 -2.92
C GLN A 97 -38.42 -18.23 -2.29
N GLN A 98 -37.88 -18.98 -1.31
CA GLN A 98 -38.63 -20.04 -0.60
C GLN A 98 -39.67 -19.52 0.40
N GLN A 99 -39.63 -18.23 0.73
CA GLN A 99 -40.59 -17.58 1.64
C GLN A 99 -41.75 -16.88 0.90
N GLN A 100 -41.80 -17.01 -0.43
CA GLN A 100 -42.88 -16.52 -1.31
C GLN A 100 -43.69 -17.71 -1.84
#